data_AF-A0A7S0R5E9-F1
#
_entry.id   AF-A0A7S0R5E9-F1
#
_cell.length_a   1.000
_cell.length_b   1.000
_cell.length_c   1.000
_cell.angle_alpha   90.00
_cell.angle_beta   90.00
_cell.angle_gamma   90.00
#
_symmetry.space_group_name_H-M   'P 1'
#
loop_
_entity.id
_entity.type
_entity.pdbx_description
1 polymer ?
#
loop_
_entity_poly.entity_id
_entity_poly.type
_entity_poly.pdbx_seq_one_letter_code
_entity_poly.pdbx_strand_id
1 'polypeptide(L)'
;EDCLHARLPAPPAPPALVNLDITAMCALVSELTNGGALLPEVAQWAARTPQWVDCLKAEQESPLDLGDAIAGRQLCAAKGTVDRFEKILQTVGGENEKRRW
;
A
#
# COMPACT_ATOMS: atom_id res chain seq x y z
N GLU A 1 -33.24 -35.04 18.25
CA GLU A 1 -33.17 -33.60 17.94
C GLU A 1 -31.89 -33.33 17.18
N ASP A 2 -31.80 -33.86 15.96
CA ASP A 2 -30.60 -33.80 15.13
C ASP A 2 -31.00 -33.24 13.78
N CYS A 3 -30.34 -32.16 13.38
CA CYS A 3 -30.25 -31.57 12.03
C CYS A 3 -30.36 -30.05 12.14
N LEU A 4 -29.27 -29.34 12.46
CA LEU A 4 -29.12 -27.92 12.06
C LEU A 4 -27.68 -27.37 12.19
N HIS A 5 -26.65 -28.23 12.25
CA HIS A 5 -25.29 -27.79 11.92
C HIS A 5 -25.06 -28.01 10.43
N ALA A 6 -25.73 -27.22 9.60
CA ALA A 6 -25.36 -27.08 8.20
C ALA A 6 -23.92 -26.60 8.17
N ARG A 7 -22.98 -27.49 7.83
CA ARG A 7 -21.58 -27.14 7.60
C ARG A 7 -21.55 -26.06 6.53
N LEU A 8 -21.15 -24.86 6.90
CA LEU A 8 -20.93 -23.78 5.95
C LEU A 8 -19.95 -24.28 4.87
N PRO A 9 -20.17 -23.92 3.59
CA PRO A 9 -19.23 -24.27 2.54
C PRO A 9 -17.85 -23.70 2.89
N ALA A 10 -16.80 -24.41 2.49
CA ALA A 10 -15.44 -23.92 2.65
C ALA A 10 -15.32 -22.54 1.98
N PRO A 11 -14.61 -21.59 2.60
CA PRO A 11 -14.41 -20.28 2.00
C PRO A 11 -13.74 -20.43 0.62
N PRO A 12 -14.09 -19.57 -0.34
CA PRO A 12 -13.43 -19.58 -1.64
C PRO A 12 -11.93 -19.31 -1.48
N ALA A 13 -11.14 -19.83 -2.41
CA ALA A 13 -9.72 -19.52 -2.47
C ALA A 13 -9.51 -17.99 -2.63
N PRO A 14 -8.41 -17.43 -2.07
CA PRO A 14 -8.06 -16.04 -2.28
C PRO A 14 -7.96 -15.70 -3.78
N PRO A 15 -8.36 -14.49 -4.18
CA PRO A 15 -8.27 -14.10 -5.58
C PRO A 15 -6.82 -14.06 -6.05
N ALA A 16 -6.56 -14.58 -7.25
CA ALA A 16 -5.24 -14.55 -7.88
C ALA A 16 -4.82 -13.14 -8.35
N LEU A 17 -5.76 -12.19 -8.33
CA LEU A 17 -5.59 -10.84 -8.83
C LEU A 17 -6.02 -9.82 -7.77
N VAL A 18 -5.17 -8.81 -7.56
CA VAL A 18 -5.39 -7.71 -6.61
C VAL A 18 -5.52 -6.42 -7.40
N ASN A 19 -6.66 -5.74 -7.22
CA ASN A 19 -6.88 -4.41 -7.78
C ASN A 19 -6.36 -3.36 -6.81
N LEU A 20 -5.35 -2.61 -7.23
CA LEU A 20 -4.73 -1.55 -6.46
C LEU A 20 -5.51 -0.24 -6.65
N ASP A 21 -5.84 0.41 -5.54
CA ASP A 21 -6.27 1.80 -5.54
C ASP A 21 -5.07 2.75 -5.50
N ILE A 22 -5.32 4.06 -5.56
CA ILE A 22 -4.27 5.09 -5.53
C ILE A 22 -3.44 4.99 -4.24
N THR A 23 -4.09 4.71 -3.11
CA THR A 23 -3.41 4.64 -1.80
C THR A 23 -2.43 3.47 -1.76
N ALA A 24 -2.88 2.29 -2.20
CA ALA A 24 -2.04 1.10 -2.31
C ALA A 24 -0.89 1.30 -3.31
N MET A 25 -1.12 2.02 -4.42
CA MET A 25 -0.05 2.37 -5.36
C MET A 25 0.98 3.34 -4.75
N CYS A 26 0.54 4.36 -4.00
CA CYS A 26 1.43 5.27 -3.29
C CYS A 26 2.26 4.54 -2.23
N ALA A 27 1.62 3.69 -1.43
CA ALA A 27 2.29 2.89 -0.42
C ALA A 27 3.28 1.89 -1.06
N LEU A 28 2.90 1.20 -2.14
CA LEU A 28 3.80 0.28 -2.86
C LEU A 28 5.07 0.99 -3.36
N VAL A 29 4.93 2.18 -3.96
CA VAL A 29 6.10 2.95 -4.41
C VAL A 29 6.93 3.45 -3.23
N SER A 30 6.29 3.85 -2.14
CA SER A 30 6.97 4.36 -0.94
C SER A 30 7.76 3.25 -0.22
N GLU A 31 7.17 2.07 -0.05
CA GLU A 31 7.81 0.89 0.53
C GLU A 31 8.98 0.40 -0.32
N LEU A 32 8.78 0.29 -1.65
CA LEU A 32 9.82 -0.23 -2.56
C LEU A 32 10.96 0.76 -2.82
N THR A 33 10.69 2.07 -2.77
CA THR A 33 11.69 3.08 -3.14
C THR A 33 12.40 3.67 -1.94
N ASN A 34 11.68 3.91 -0.85
CA ASN A 34 12.21 4.66 0.30
C ASN A 34 12.37 3.79 1.55
N GLY A 35 12.32 2.45 1.42
CA GLY A 35 12.59 1.53 2.54
C GLY A 35 11.62 1.63 3.73
N GLY A 36 10.48 2.32 3.53
CA GLY A 36 9.41 2.46 4.51
C GLY A 36 9.67 3.43 5.67
N ALA A 37 8.72 3.46 6.60
CA ALA A 37 8.67 4.37 7.75
C ALA A 37 9.77 4.16 8.82
N LEU A 38 10.60 3.12 8.67
CA LEU A 38 11.64 2.78 9.64
C LEU A 38 13.00 3.43 9.32
N LEU A 39 13.15 4.07 8.16
CA LEU A 39 14.40 4.74 7.83
C LEU A 39 14.61 6.00 8.69
N PRO A 40 15.81 6.20 9.27
CA PRO A 40 16.11 7.39 10.09
C PRO A 40 15.90 8.72 9.37
N GLU A 41 16.10 8.75 8.05
CA GLU A 41 15.91 9.93 7.21
C GLU A 41 14.43 10.35 7.14
N VAL A 42 13.51 9.39 7.17
CA VAL A 42 12.06 9.64 7.18
C VAL A 42 11.64 10.28 8.51
N ALA A 43 12.24 9.85 9.63
CA ALA A 43 12.02 10.48 10.93
C ALA A 43 12.50 11.94 10.97
N GLN A 44 13.66 12.23 10.39
CA GLN A 44 14.18 13.61 10.29
C GLN A 44 13.29 14.48 9.40
N TRP A 45 12.79 13.92 8.29
CA TRP A 45 11.85 14.62 7.42
C TRP A 45 10.51 14.92 8.12
N ALA A 46 9.94 13.93 8.82
CA ALA A 46 8.65 14.07 9.52
C ALA A 46 8.72 15.11 10.65
N ALA A 47 9.85 15.22 11.35
CA ALA A 47 10.06 16.19 12.44
C ALA A 47 9.88 17.66 12.01
N ARG A 48 9.87 17.96 10.71
CA ARG A 48 9.64 19.31 10.16
C ARG A 48 8.21 19.80 10.33
N THR A 49 7.25 18.91 10.60
CA THR A 49 5.82 19.25 10.68
C THR A 49 5.14 18.34 11.70
N PRO A 50 4.51 18.89 12.76
CA PRO A 50 3.93 18.08 13.84
C PRO A 50 2.96 16.99 13.37
N GLN A 51 2.11 17.31 12.38
CA GLN A 51 1.16 16.35 11.82
C GLN A 51 1.85 15.16 11.15
N TRP A 52 3.04 15.35 10.58
CA TRP A 52 3.80 14.26 9.95
C TRP A 52 4.45 13.34 10.98
N VAL A 53 4.79 13.87 12.16
CA VAL A 53 5.27 13.04 13.28
C VAL A 53 4.17 12.08 13.73
N ASP A 54 2.94 12.57 13.85
CA ASP A 54 1.80 11.72 14.22
C ASP A 54 1.50 10.66 13.15
N CYS A 55 1.54 11.04 11.86
CA CYS A 55 1.39 10.08 10.76
C CYS A 55 2.50 9.03 10.75
N LEU A 56 3.76 9.43 10.95
CA LEU A 56 4.88 8.50 11.01
C LEU A 56 4.74 7.52 12.18
N LYS A 57 4.34 8.02 13.35
CA LYS A 57 4.09 7.17 14.52
C LYS A 57 2.99 6.15 14.26
N ALA A 58 1.88 6.56 13.65
CA ALA A 58 0.79 5.65 13.30
C ALA A 58 1.24 4.56 12.31
N GLU A 59 2.03 4.92 11.30
CA GLU A 59 2.61 3.98 10.34
C GLU A 59 3.60 3.02 11.00
N GLN A 60 4.38 3.47 11.99
CA GLN A 60 5.29 2.60 12.74
C GLN A 60 4.58 1.64 13.70
N GLU A 61 3.46 2.06 14.29
CA GLU A 61 2.64 1.23 15.19
C GLU A 61 1.83 0.18 14.41
N SER A 62 1.36 0.52 13.22
CA SER A 62 0.55 -0.35 12.36
C SER A 62 0.96 -0.16 10.90
N PRO A 63 2.11 -0.73 10.49
CA PRO A 63 2.58 -0.60 9.13
C PRO A 63 1.60 -1.23 8.15
N LEU A 64 1.47 -0.62 6.98
CA LEU A 64 0.72 -1.25 5.91
C LEU A 64 1.46 -2.51 5.45
N ASP A 65 0.88 -3.69 5.67
CA ASP A 65 1.42 -4.96 5.17
C ASP A 65 0.86 -5.24 3.77
N LEU A 66 1.40 -4.55 2.78
CA LEU A 66 1.10 -4.85 1.37
C LEU A 66 1.77 -6.16 0.93
N GLY A 67 2.89 -6.54 1.57
CA GLY A 67 3.68 -7.72 1.21
C GLY A 67 2.85 -8.98 1.13
N ASP A 68 2.21 -9.36 2.24
CA ASP A 68 1.37 -10.55 2.30
C ASP A 68 0.09 -10.41 1.46
N ALA A 69 -0.43 -9.19 1.33
CA ALA A 69 -1.63 -8.91 0.56
C ALA A 69 -1.43 -9.08 -0.95
N ILE A 70 -0.21 -8.88 -1.45
CA ILE A 70 0.10 -8.91 -2.89
C ILE A 70 1.05 -10.05 -3.30
N ALA A 71 1.73 -10.70 -2.35
CA ALA A 71 2.70 -11.75 -2.63
C ALA A 71 2.10 -12.88 -3.49
N GLY A 72 2.75 -13.17 -4.61
CA GLY A 72 2.36 -14.23 -5.55
C GLY A 72 1.07 -13.95 -6.34
N ARG A 73 0.50 -12.75 -6.25
CA ARG A 73 -0.74 -12.36 -6.94
C ARG A 73 -0.43 -11.43 -8.12
N GLN A 74 -1.28 -11.49 -9.14
CA GLN A 74 -1.22 -10.53 -10.25
C GLN A 74 -1.80 -9.18 -9.79
N LEU A 75 -1.10 -8.10 -10.09
CA LEU A 75 -1.55 -6.75 -9.74
C LEU A 75 -2.23 -6.11 -10.94
N CYS A 76 -3.36 -5.48 -10.71
CA CYS A 76 -4.01 -4.62 -11.69
C CYS A 76 -4.44 -3.31 -11.04
N ALA A 77 -4.76 -2.32 -11.85
CA ALA A 77 -5.38 -1.08 -11.40
C ALA A 77 -6.35 -0.61 -12.48
N ALA A 78 -7.43 0.07 -12.08
CA ALA A 78 -8.30 0.72 -13.04
C ALA A 78 -7.53 1.84 -13.78
N LYS A 79 -7.76 2.01 -15.09
CA LYS A 79 -7.05 3.03 -15.88
C LYS A 79 -7.11 4.43 -15.25
N GLY A 80 -8.28 4.85 -14.75
CA GLY A 80 -8.42 6.15 -14.09
C GLY A 80 -7.61 6.28 -12.80
N THR A 81 -7.35 5.18 -12.10
CA THR A 81 -6.46 5.12 -10.93
C THR A 81 -5.02 5.34 -11.36
N VAL A 82 -4.57 4.65 -12.42
CA VAL A 82 -3.24 4.79 -13.00
C VAL A 82 -2.99 6.24 -13.47
N ASP A 83 -3.93 6.81 -14.22
CA ASP A 83 -3.81 8.18 -14.75
C ASP A 83 -3.73 9.23 -13.63
N ARG A 84 -4.43 9.00 -12.51
CA ARG A 84 -4.36 9.90 -11.34
C ARG A 84 -3.06 9.71 -10.56
N PHE A 85 -2.61 8.48 -10.40
CA PHE A 85 -1.36 8.17 -9.75
C PHE A 85 -0.18 8.80 -10.50
N GLU A 86 -0.17 8.72 -11.83
CA GLU A 86 0.84 9.37 -12.66
C GLU A 86 0.90 10.89 -12.39
N LYS A 87 -0.25 11.57 -12.29
CA LYS A 87 -0.29 13.01 -11.96
C LYS A 87 0.31 13.31 -10.59
N ILE A 88 0.01 12.48 -9.59
CA ILE A 88 0.60 12.60 -8.25
C ILE A 88 2.12 12.45 -8.37
N LEU A 89 2.60 11.39 -9.01
CA LEU A 89 4.01 11.11 -9.17
C LEU A 89 4.77 12.24 -9.88
N GLN A 90 4.20 12.80 -10.95
CA GLN A 90 4.83 13.93 -11.65
C GLN A 90 4.92 15.19 -10.77
N THR A 91 3.98 15.37 -9.84
CA THR A 91 3.91 16.53 -8.95
C THR A 91 4.84 16.40 -7.74
N VAL A 92 4.83 15.23 -7.08
CA VAL A 92 5.48 15.05 -5.77
C VAL A 92 6.61 14.02 -5.76
N GLY A 93 6.73 13.19 -6.81
CA GLY A 93 7.77 12.17 -6.89
C GLY A 93 9.16 12.77 -7.07
N GLY A 94 10.17 12.04 -6.60
CA GLY A 94 11.57 12.32 -6.90
C GLY A 94 11.93 11.94 -8.34
N GLU A 95 13.06 12.46 -8.84
CA GLU A 95 13.56 12.18 -10.20
C GLU A 95 13.71 10.67 -10.49
N ASN A 96 14.08 9.88 -9.48
CA ASN A 96 14.22 8.43 -9.62
C ASN A 96 12.88 7.71 -9.75
N GLU A 97 11.86 8.15 -9.02
CA GLU A 97 10.52 7.56 -9.07
C GLU A 97 9.85 7.89 -10.40
N LYS A 98 9.98 9.15 -10.87
CA LYS A 98 9.48 9.59 -12.19
C LYS A 98 10.10 8.85 -13.37
N ARG A 99 11.37 8.46 -13.28
CA ARG A 99 12.08 7.73 -14.34
C ARG A 99 11.74 6.23 -14.37
N ARG A 100 11.35 5.66 -13.23
CA ARG A 100 11.03 4.23 -13.09
C ARG A 100 9.60 3.90 -13.48
N TRP A 101 8.70 4.87 -13.32
CA TRP A 101 7.30 4.81 -13.75
C TRP A 101 7.18 4.90 -15.27
#